data_AF-A0A061P719-F1
#
_entry.id   AF-A0A061P719-F1
#
_cell.length_a   1.000
_cell.length_b   1.000
_cell.length_c   1.000
_cell.angle_alpha   90.00
_cell.angle_beta   90.00
_cell.angle_gamma   90.00
#
_symmetry.space_group_name_H-M   'P 1'
#
loop_
_entity.id
_entity.type
_entity.pdbx_description
1 polymer ?
#
loop_
_entity_poly.entity_id
_entity_poly.type
_entity_poly.pdbx_seq_one_letter_code
_entity_poly.pdbx_strand_id
1 'polypeptide(L)'
;MNEYGDRDRLGGWGYLLEDAGSGFELGRQAVLHCMNEFDLKRVPSPLSEAVLAHFQVARANELISLIYEPGRTRERIAPLSEQVCNLAIEGQPEAVRIVRDAAHKNVEAMVVMAERLFQQPPDQIVIAGSVYKSEWLWRELLGDLLKEKLPDTTLTRPVYPVLAGAVAAADMNIGQTRTDEQYEKIFEQITIVS
;
A
#
# COMPACT_ATOMS: atom_id res chain seq x y z
N MET A 1 6.89 -3.53 -16.61
CA MET A 1 7.61 -4.05 -17.78
C MET A 1 6.66 -3.96 -18.95
N ASN A 2 7.09 -3.48 -20.12
CA ASN A 2 6.25 -3.45 -21.33
C ASN A 2 6.41 -4.73 -22.16
N GLU A 3 5.71 -4.85 -23.30
CA GLU A 3 5.81 -6.04 -24.16
C GLU A 3 7.21 -6.27 -24.79
N TYR A 4 8.09 -5.26 -24.77
CA TYR A 4 9.47 -5.33 -25.27
C TYR A 4 10.49 -5.73 -24.19
N GLY A 5 10.04 -5.91 -22.95
CA GLY A 5 10.91 -6.26 -21.82
C GLY A 5 11.53 -5.07 -21.09
N ASP A 6 11.21 -3.83 -21.48
CA ASP A 6 11.72 -2.62 -20.82
C ASP A 6 11.15 -2.49 -19.41
N ARG A 7 11.97 -2.01 -18.48
CA ARG A 7 11.60 -1.81 -17.08
C ARG A 7 11.98 -0.41 -16.64
N ASP A 8 11.07 0.24 -15.92
CA ASP A 8 11.34 1.46 -15.19
C ASP A 8 10.75 1.33 -13.78
N ARG A 9 11.18 2.21 -12.87
CA ARG A 9 10.71 2.26 -11.48
C ARG A 9 10.48 3.70 -11.06
N LEU A 10 9.31 3.93 -10.46
CA LEU A 10 8.96 5.18 -9.81
C LEU A 10 8.68 4.89 -8.33
N GLY A 11 9.34 5.62 -7.44
CA GLY A 11 9.28 5.40 -6.01
C GLY A 11 9.98 4.11 -5.53
N GLY A 12 9.61 3.64 -4.34
CA GLY A 12 10.20 2.44 -3.72
C GLY A 12 11.59 2.66 -3.11
N TRP A 13 11.89 3.89 -2.67
CA TRP A 13 13.18 4.24 -2.05
C TRP A 13 13.26 3.90 -0.55
N GLY A 14 12.23 3.22 -0.04
CA GLY A 14 12.14 2.80 1.35
C GLY A 14 11.55 3.88 2.24
N TYR A 15 11.07 3.46 3.41
CA TYR A 15 10.20 4.29 4.25
C TYR A 15 10.76 5.61 4.75
N LEU A 16 12.08 5.73 4.75
CA LEU A 16 12.77 6.95 5.16
C LEU A 16 12.72 8.02 4.06
N LEU A 17 12.75 7.62 2.79
CA LEU A 17 12.84 8.51 1.64
C LEU A 17 11.50 8.66 0.94
N GLU A 18 10.77 7.56 0.73
CA GLU A 18 9.48 7.55 0.05
C GLU A 18 8.73 6.24 0.34
N ASP A 19 7.50 6.34 0.86
CA ASP A 19 6.59 5.20 1.05
C ASP A 19 5.13 5.62 0.84
N ALA A 20 4.89 6.55 -0.10
CA ALA A 20 3.55 7.05 -0.38
C ALA A 20 2.58 5.87 -0.63
N GLY A 21 1.42 5.90 0.05
CA GLY A 21 0.42 4.85 -0.05
C GLY A 21 0.75 3.53 0.65
N SER A 22 1.92 3.40 1.27
CA SER A 22 2.24 2.25 2.11
C SER A 22 1.52 2.28 3.45
N GLY A 23 1.48 1.13 4.13
CA GLY A 23 0.92 1.06 5.47
C GLY A 23 1.68 1.91 6.48
N PHE A 24 3.01 2.02 6.29
CA PHE A 24 3.84 2.87 7.12
C PHE A 24 3.47 4.35 6.98
N GLU A 25 3.31 4.85 5.75
CA GLU A 25 2.97 6.27 5.53
C GLU A 25 1.58 6.60 6.07
N LEU A 26 0.58 5.73 5.85
CA LEU A 26 -0.76 5.91 6.42
C LEU A 26 -0.70 5.99 7.96
N GLY A 27 0.01 5.04 8.59
CA GLY A 27 0.21 5.04 10.03
C GLY A 27 0.98 6.27 10.53
N ARG A 28 2.01 6.70 9.79
CA ARG A 28 2.82 7.88 10.13
C ARG A 28 1.98 9.15 10.11
N GLN A 29 1.11 9.32 9.10
CA GLN A 29 0.20 10.45 9.02
C GLN A 29 -0.79 10.46 10.19
N ALA A 30 -1.32 9.30 10.59
CA ALA A 30 -2.18 9.18 11.77
C ALA A 30 -1.46 9.58 13.07
N VAL A 31 -0.22 9.13 13.26
CA VAL A 31 0.61 9.54 14.41
C VAL A 31 0.85 11.05 14.40
N LEU A 32 1.22 11.63 13.25
CA LEU A 32 1.46 13.07 13.14
C LEU A 32 0.20 13.88 13.46
N HIS A 33 -0.97 13.42 13.01
CA HIS A 33 -2.25 14.03 13.38
C HIS A 33 -2.48 13.99 14.89
N CYS A 34 -2.25 12.84 15.53
CA CYS A 34 -2.37 12.68 16.99
C CYS A 34 -1.44 13.63 17.75
N MET A 35 -0.19 13.76 17.32
CA MET A 35 0.77 14.70 17.90
C MET A 35 0.33 16.16 17.72
N ASN A 36 -0.20 16.51 16.54
CA ASN A 36 -0.70 17.86 16.26
C ASN A 36 -1.94 18.21 17.10
N GLU A 37 -2.89 17.29 17.28
CA GLU A 37 -4.02 17.49 18.19
C GLU A 37 -3.55 17.71 19.63
N PHE A 38 -2.55 16.94 20.08
CA PHE A 38 -1.95 17.11 21.39
C PHE A 38 -1.28 18.48 21.57
N ASP A 39 -0.44 18.90 20.63
CA ASP A 39 0.25 20.21 20.68
C ASP A 39 -0.74 21.38 20.70
N LEU A 40 -1.84 21.26 19.95
CA LEU A 40 -2.92 22.25 19.90
C LEU A 40 -3.91 22.12 21.06
N LYS A 41 -3.68 21.21 22.01
CA LYS A 41 -4.54 20.93 23.17
C LYS A 41 -6.00 20.63 22.78
N ARG A 42 -6.19 19.93 21.65
CA ARG A 42 -7.50 19.50 21.15
C ARG A 42 -7.93 18.21 21.85
N VAL A 43 -9.24 17.99 21.87
CA VAL A 43 -9.80 16.68 22.25
C VAL A 43 -9.35 15.67 21.19
N PRO A 44 -8.83 14.49 21.59
CA PRO A 44 -8.47 13.44 20.65
C PRO A 44 -9.65 13.09 19.73
N SER A 45 -9.41 13.13 18.42
CA SER A 45 -10.34 12.57 17.44
C SER A 45 -10.36 11.03 17.50
N PRO A 46 -11.35 10.35 16.89
CA PRO A 46 -11.36 8.88 16.80
C PRO A 46 -10.08 8.30 16.20
N LEU A 47 -9.44 9.02 15.26
CA LEU A 47 -8.15 8.64 14.70
C LEU A 47 -7.04 8.69 15.76
N SER A 48 -6.98 9.76 16.55
CA SER A 48 -6.01 9.88 17.65
C SER A 48 -6.27 8.86 18.76
N GLU A 49 -7.53 8.58 19.10
CA GLU A 49 -7.90 7.53 20.05
C GLU A 49 -7.41 6.15 19.58
N ALA A 50 -7.61 5.83 18.30
CA ALA A 50 -7.10 4.58 17.71
C ALA A 50 -5.56 4.50 17.76
N VAL A 51 -4.85 5.61 17.52
CA VAL A 51 -3.39 5.69 17.66
C VAL A 51 -2.97 5.42 19.10
N LEU A 52 -3.56 6.11 20.08
CA LEU A 52 -3.21 5.95 21.49
C LEU A 52 -3.50 4.53 21.98
N ALA A 53 -4.64 3.95 21.58
CA ALA A 53 -5.01 2.58 21.91
C ALA A 53 -4.03 1.55 21.29
N HIS A 54 -3.64 1.74 20.04
CA HIS A 54 -2.66 0.87 19.35
C HIS A 54 -1.31 0.84 20.07
N PHE A 55 -0.84 1.99 20.54
CA PHE A 55 0.41 2.09 21.31
C PHE A 55 0.25 1.83 22.82
N GLN A 56 -0.99 1.60 23.29
CA GLN A 56 -1.33 1.38 24.70
C GLN A 56 -0.84 2.49 25.64
N VAL A 57 -0.97 3.75 25.20
CA VAL A 57 -0.58 4.94 25.97
C VAL A 57 -1.78 5.84 26.23
N ALA A 58 -1.70 6.65 27.28
CA ALA A 58 -2.78 7.58 27.62
C ALA A 58 -2.61 8.94 26.95
N ARG A 59 -1.38 9.33 26.59
CA ARG A 59 -1.03 10.64 26.05
C ARG A 59 -0.08 10.55 24.86
N ALA A 60 -0.26 11.45 23.90
CA ALA A 60 0.53 11.46 22.67
C ALA A 60 2.04 11.64 22.89
N ASN A 61 2.45 12.39 23.93
CA ASN A 61 3.88 12.57 24.23
C ASN A 61 4.60 11.26 24.63
N GLU A 62 3.86 10.23 25.07
CA GLU A 62 4.42 8.91 25.38
C GLU A 62 4.83 8.16 24.09
N LEU A 63 4.22 8.48 22.95
CA LEU A 63 4.52 7.88 21.63
C LEU A 63 5.98 8.07 21.21
N ILE A 64 6.62 9.16 21.63
CA ILE A 64 8.00 9.49 21.24
C ILE A 64 8.93 8.33 21.60
N SER A 65 8.90 7.88 22.86
CA SER A 65 9.78 6.80 23.32
C SER A 65 9.57 5.48 22.56
N LEU A 66 8.33 5.20 22.16
CA LEU A 66 7.96 3.98 21.44
C LEU A 66 8.34 4.03 19.95
N ILE A 67 8.20 5.19 19.32
CA ILE A 67 8.47 5.36 17.88
C ILE A 67 9.97 5.39 17.60
N TYR A 68 10.73 6.03 18.48
CA TYR A 68 12.19 6.17 18.34
C TYR A 68 12.98 4.94 18.83
N GLU A 69 12.30 3.86 19.21
CA GLU A 69 12.98 2.59 19.51
C GLU A 69 13.68 2.04 18.25
N PRO A 70 15.02 1.86 18.28
CA PRO A 70 15.77 1.44 17.10
C PRO A 70 15.27 0.12 16.53
N GLY A 71 15.04 0.09 15.21
CA GLY A 71 14.65 -1.11 14.48
C GLY A 71 13.17 -1.51 14.57
N ARG A 72 12.36 -0.84 15.41
CA ARG A 72 10.93 -1.19 15.60
C ARG A 72 9.96 -0.19 14.98
N THR A 73 10.41 0.97 14.55
CA THR A 73 9.55 2.07 14.05
C THR A 73 8.57 1.62 12.96
N ARG A 74 9.06 0.93 11.92
CA ARG A 74 8.21 0.47 10.81
C ARG A 74 7.19 -0.58 11.28
N GLU A 75 7.65 -1.55 12.07
CA GLU A 75 6.82 -2.62 12.62
C GLU A 75 5.69 -2.10 13.52
N ARG A 76 5.96 -1.03 14.27
CA ARG A 76 4.97 -0.41 15.17
C ARG A 76 3.99 0.50 14.43
N ILE A 77 4.45 1.26 13.45
CA ILE A 77 3.63 2.26 12.77
C ILE A 77 2.81 1.64 11.64
N ALA A 78 3.39 0.75 10.82
CA ALA A 78 2.71 0.22 9.64
C ALA A 78 1.35 -0.46 9.92
N PRO A 79 1.15 -1.20 11.02
CA PRO A 79 -0.14 -1.81 11.33
C PRO A 79 -1.29 -0.81 11.53
N LEU A 80 -1.00 0.45 11.89
CA LEU A 80 -2.03 1.49 12.02
C LEU A 80 -2.78 1.73 10.71
N SER A 81 -2.22 1.38 9.56
CA SER A 81 -2.91 1.54 8.28
C SER A 81 -4.27 0.86 8.23
N GLU A 82 -4.44 -0.27 8.93
CA GLU A 82 -5.72 -0.96 9.00
C GLU A 82 -6.77 -0.10 9.72
N GLN A 83 -6.41 0.48 10.86
CA GLN A 83 -7.29 1.39 11.61
C GLN A 83 -7.60 2.66 10.81
N VAL A 84 -6.59 3.22 10.12
CA VAL A 84 -6.78 4.37 9.23
C VAL A 84 -7.79 4.06 8.11
N CYS A 85 -7.65 2.91 7.45
CA CYS A 85 -8.58 2.50 6.41
C CYS A 85 -10.00 2.26 6.95
N ASN A 86 -10.14 1.61 8.10
CA ASN A 86 -11.45 1.36 8.71
C ASN A 86 -12.16 2.68 9.08
N LEU A 87 -11.45 3.60 9.73
CA LEU A 87 -11.98 4.92 10.08
C LEU A 87 -12.33 5.74 8.83
N ALA A 88 -11.57 5.59 7.74
CA ALA A 88 -11.90 6.23 6.47
C ALA A 88 -13.21 5.69 5.86
N ILE A 89 -13.43 4.36 5.94
CA ILE A 89 -14.68 3.72 5.51
C ILE A 89 -15.86 4.22 6.37
N GLU A 90 -15.63 4.43 7.67
CA GLU A 90 -16.61 5.02 8.59
C GLU A 90 -16.83 6.53 8.37
N GLY A 91 -16.11 7.16 7.45
CA GLY A 91 -16.27 8.57 7.10
C GLY A 91 -15.55 9.54 8.04
N GLN A 92 -14.60 9.08 8.85
CA GLN A 92 -13.83 9.96 9.73
C GLN A 92 -12.98 10.94 8.90
N PRO A 93 -13.18 12.27 9.03
CA PRO A 93 -12.67 13.25 8.06
C PRO A 93 -11.17 13.16 7.80
N GLU A 94 -10.37 13.06 8.87
CA GLU A 94 -8.91 13.02 8.74
C GLU A 94 -8.42 11.69 8.17
N ALA A 95 -9.04 10.57 8.55
CA ALA A 95 -8.70 9.27 7.98
C ALA A 95 -9.04 9.23 6.47
N VAL A 96 -10.20 9.76 6.09
CA VAL A 96 -10.60 9.92 4.68
C VAL A 96 -9.57 10.77 3.92
N ARG A 97 -9.14 11.90 4.49
CA ARG A 97 -8.11 12.76 3.88
C ARG A 97 -6.81 12.00 3.65
N ILE A 98 -6.29 11.33 4.68
CA ILE A 98 -5.04 10.57 4.62
C ILE A 98 -5.10 9.50 3.50
N VAL A 99 -6.19 8.73 3.46
CA VAL A 99 -6.35 7.67 2.47
C VAL A 99 -6.52 8.21 1.05
N ARG A 100 -7.28 9.30 0.86
CA ARG A 100 -7.45 9.93 -0.46
C ARG A 100 -6.15 10.54 -0.98
N ASP A 101 -5.39 11.23 -0.12
CA ASP A 101 -4.09 11.81 -0.51
C ASP A 101 -3.12 10.71 -0.96
N ALA A 102 -3.10 9.58 -0.26
CA ALA A 102 -2.34 8.40 -0.66
C ALA A 102 -2.81 7.82 -1.99
N ALA A 103 -4.12 7.66 -2.19
CA ALA A 103 -4.69 7.12 -3.43
C ALA A 103 -4.37 8.01 -4.64
N HIS A 104 -4.47 9.34 -4.50
CA HIS A 104 -4.12 10.27 -5.57
C HIS A 104 -2.66 10.16 -5.99
N LYS A 105 -1.72 10.12 -5.03
CA LYS A 105 -0.29 9.94 -5.33
C LYS A 105 -0.01 8.62 -6.03
N ASN A 106 -0.68 7.55 -5.62
CA ASN A 106 -0.53 6.24 -6.26
C ASN A 106 -1.02 6.26 -7.71
N VAL A 107 -2.18 6.88 -7.97
CA VAL A 107 -2.71 7.00 -9.34
C VAL A 107 -1.81 7.88 -10.20
N GLU A 108 -1.28 8.98 -9.67
CA GLU A 108 -0.31 9.82 -10.38
C GLU A 108 0.94 9.02 -10.77
N ALA A 109 1.49 8.25 -9.83
CA ALA A 109 2.62 7.35 -10.09
C ALA A 109 2.30 6.30 -11.18
N MET A 110 1.10 5.72 -11.17
CA MET A 110 0.64 4.77 -12.16
C MET A 110 0.55 5.39 -13.56
N VAL A 111 -0.02 6.60 -13.66
CA VAL A 111 -0.14 7.34 -14.93
C VAL A 111 1.23 7.66 -15.50
N VAL A 112 2.14 8.22 -14.68
CA VAL A 112 3.50 8.53 -15.13
C VAL A 112 4.23 7.28 -15.60
N MET A 113 4.06 6.14 -14.92
CA MET A 113 4.69 4.89 -15.33
C MET A 113 4.10 4.36 -16.65
N ALA A 114 2.78 4.46 -16.83
CA ALA A 114 2.11 4.08 -18.07
C ALA A 114 2.64 4.90 -19.25
N GLU A 115 2.73 6.22 -19.10
CA GLU A 115 3.24 7.14 -20.12
C GLU A 115 4.73 6.92 -20.47
N ARG A 116 5.55 6.53 -19.48
CA ARG A 116 6.99 6.29 -19.69
C ARG A 116 7.28 4.98 -20.41
N LEU A 117 6.54 3.92 -20.09
CA LEU A 117 6.87 2.56 -20.52
C LEU A 117 6.07 2.09 -21.74
N PHE A 118 4.90 2.66 -21.99
CA PHE A 118 3.99 2.15 -23.01
C PHE A 118 3.63 3.24 -24.03
N GLN A 119 3.53 2.85 -25.30
CA GLN A 119 3.06 3.76 -26.36
C GLN A 119 1.55 4.02 -26.28
N GLN A 120 0.80 3.09 -25.69
CA GLN A 120 -0.61 3.19 -25.34
C GLN A 120 -0.76 2.73 -23.89
N PRO A 121 -1.68 3.29 -23.09
CA PRO A 121 -1.91 2.82 -21.74
C PRO A 121 -2.13 1.30 -21.68
N PRO A 122 -1.59 0.60 -20.67
CA PRO A 122 -1.79 -0.84 -20.55
C PRO A 122 -3.25 -1.16 -20.20
N ASP A 123 -3.77 -2.30 -20.63
CA ASP A 123 -5.13 -2.75 -20.27
C ASP A 123 -5.27 -3.01 -18.76
N GLN A 124 -4.17 -3.37 -18.10
CA GLN A 124 -4.15 -3.76 -16.70
C GLN A 124 -2.95 -3.19 -15.94
N ILE A 125 -3.21 -2.73 -14.72
CA ILE A 125 -2.19 -2.41 -13.72
C ILE A 125 -2.43 -3.31 -12.51
N VAL A 126 -1.39 -4.07 -12.14
CA VAL A 126 -1.44 -4.98 -11.00
C VAL A 126 -1.08 -4.24 -9.73
N ILE A 127 -1.96 -4.29 -8.73
CA ILE A 127 -1.74 -3.70 -7.39
C ILE A 127 -1.48 -4.77 -6.33
N ALA A 128 -0.40 -4.62 -5.59
CA ALA A 128 0.02 -5.55 -4.55
C ALA A 128 0.38 -4.81 -3.25
N GLY A 129 0.24 -5.51 -2.12
CA GLY A 129 0.51 -4.97 -0.78
C GLY A 129 -0.65 -5.22 0.19
N SER A 130 -0.33 -5.30 1.48
CA SER A 130 -1.31 -5.61 2.54
C SER A 130 -2.37 -4.51 2.73
N VAL A 131 -2.04 -3.27 2.42
CA VAL A 131 -2.97 -2.12 2.46
C VAL A 131 -4.15 -2.33 1.52
N TYR A 132 -3.91 -2.93 0.36
CA TYR A 132 -4.92 -3.19 -0.68
C TYR A 132 -5.71 -4.48 -0.43
N LYS A 133 -5.77 -4.98 0.80
CA LYS A 133 -6.72 -6.03 1.19
C LYS A 133 -8.17 -5.52 1.24
N SER A 134 -8.37 -4.23 1.53
CA SER A 134 -9.69 -3.59 1.53
C SER A 134 -10.17 -3.35 0.09
N GLU A 135 -11.27 -3.99 -0.31
CA GLU A 135 -11.86 -3.79 -1.65
C GLU A 135 -12.27 -2.34 -1.91
N TRP A 136 -12.83 -1.67 -0.90
CA TRP A 136 -13.16 -0.25 -0.99
C TRP A 136 -11.95 0.60 -1.41
N LEU A 137 -10.76 0.30 -0.88
CA LEU A 137 -9.57 1.10 -1.19
C LEU A 137 -9.09 0.87 -2.63
N TRP A 138 -8.83 -0.37 -3.03
CA TRP A 138 -8.19 -0.62 -4.33
C TRP A 138 -9.17 -0.66 -5.50
N ARG A 139 -10.39 -1.17 -5.30
CA ARG A 139 -11.38 -1.37 -6.36
C ARG A 139 -12.23 -0.12 -6.58
N GLU A 140 -12.72 0.47 -5.49
CA GLU A 140 -13.58 1.66 -5.57
C GLU A 140 -12.71 2.92 -5.64
N LEU A 141 -12.01 3.29 -4.55
CA LEU A 141 -11.29 4.56 -4.51
C LEU A 141 -10.18 4.66 -5.58
N LEU A 142 -9.21 3.75 -5.59
CA LEU A 142 -8.15 3.80 -6.59
C LEU A 142 -8.67 3.49 -7.99
N GLY A 143 -9.62 2.57 -8.14
CA GLY A 143 -10.17 2.20 -9.43
C GLY A 143 -10.90 3.36 -10.11
N ASP A 144 -11.71 4.11 -9.36
CA ASP A 144 -12.43 5.27 -9.87
C ASP A 144 -11.46 6.40 -10.23
N LEU A 145 -10.50 6.71 -9.35
CA LEU A 145 -9.46 7.71 -9.62
C LEU A 145 -8.60 7.35 -10.84
N LEU A 146 -8.29 6.06 -11.03
CA LEU A 146 -7.53 5.61 -12.20
C LEU A 146 -8.36 5.78 -13.48
N LYS A 147 -9.63 5.39 -13.49
CA LYS A 147 -10.51 5.52 -14.66
C LYS A 147 -10.67 6.96 -15.14
N GLU A 148 -10.60 7.94 -14.23
CA GLU A 148 -10.58 9.36 -14.61
C GLU A 148 -9.35 9.76 -15.45
N LYS A 149 -8.24 9.02 -15.32
CA LYS A 149 -6.95 9.31 -15.98
C LYS A 149 -6.65 8.34 -17.13
N LEU A 150 -6.94 7.06 -16.94
CA LEU A 150 -6.74 5.97 -17.90
C LEU A 150 -8.06 5.17 -18.01
N PRO A 151 -9.02 5.61 -18.83
CA PRO A 151 -10.38 5.04 -18.88
C PRO A 151 -10.43 3.56 -19.27
N ASP A 152 -9.50 3.12 -20.10
CA ASP A 152 -9.43 1.74 -20.62
C ASP A 152 -8.51 0.84 -19.77
N THR A 153 -7.85 1.38 -18.75
CA THR A 153 -6.97 0.62 -17.85
C THR A 153 -7.72 0.17 -16.60
N THR A 154 -7.58 -1.11 -16.25
CA THR A 154 -8.19 -1.70 -15.05
C THR A 154 -7.16 -2.02 -13.97
N LEU A 155 -7.56 -1.88 -12.70
CA LEU A 155 -6.79 -2.39 -11.57
C LEU A 155 -7.11 -3.84 -11.31
N THR A 156 -6.07 -4.67 -11.21
CA THR A 156 -6.18 -6.08 -10.87
C THR A 156 -5.28 -6.41 -9.68
N ARG A 157 -5.61 -7.48 -8.95
CA ARG A 157 -4.72 -8.03 -7.93
C ARG A 157 -4.00 -9.26 -8.49
N PRO A 158 -2.81 -9.59 -7.98
CA PRO A 158 -2.13 -10.82 -8.35
C PRO A 158 -3.06 -12.03 -8.12
N VAL A 159 -3.29 -12.81 -9.18
CA VAL A 159 -4.02 -14.08 -9.10
C VAL A 159 -3.19 -15.11 -8.34
N TYR A 160 -1.86 -14.99 -8.40
CA TYR A 160 -0.91 -15.85 -7.71
C TYR A 160 -0.11 -15.08 -6.64
N PRO A 161 0.39 -15.75 -5.58
CA PRO A 161 1.24 -15.13 -4.57
C PRO A 161 2.44 -14.41 -5.20
N VAL A 162 2.99 -13.37 -4.56
CA VAL A 162 4.17 -12.63 -5.07
C VAL A 162 5.37 -13.54 -5.36
N LEU A 163 5.50 -14.64 -4.62
CA LEU A 163 6.51 -15.67 -4.84
C LEU A 163 6.40 -16.35 -6.22
N ALA A 164 5.21 -16.37 -6.83
CA ALA A 164 5.00 -16.87 -8.18
C ALA A 164 5.83 -16.15 -9.23
N GLY A 165 5.93 -14.82 -9.12
CA GLY A 165 6.77 -14.02 -10.01
C GLY A 165 8.25 -14.35 -9.87
N ALA A 166 8.71 -14.67 -8.64
CA ALA A 166 10.10 -15.07 -8.41
C ALA A 166 10.39 -16.47 -8.97
N VAL A 167 9.46 -17.42 -8.83
CA VAL A 167 9.57 -18.77 -9.42
C VAL A 167 9.60 -18.68 -10.95
N ALA A 168 8.64 -17.97 -11.56
CA ALA A 168 8.60 -17.79 -13.00
C ALA A 168 9.86 -17.08 -13.55
N ALA A 169 10.38 -16.08 -12.83
CA ALA A 169 11.63 -15.42 -13.21
C ALA A 169 12.86 -16.34 -13.10
N ALA A 170 12.91 -17.19 -12.06
CA ALA A 170 13.96 -18.20 -11.91
C ALA A 170 13.90 -19.23 -13.05
N ASP A 171 12.70 -19.66 -13.41
CA ASP A 171 12.44 -20.61 -14.49
C ASP A 171 12.87 -20.08 -15.86
N MET A 172 12.52 -18.83 -16.16
CA MET A 172 12.98 -18.14 -17.37
C MET A 172 14.52 -18.06 -17.43
N ASN A 173 15.19 -17.80 -16.30
CA ASN A 173 16.65 -17.74 -16.24
C ASN A 173 17.34 -19.08 -16.50
N ILE A 174 16.69 -20.20 -16.18
CA ILE A 174 17.24 -21.55 -16.41
C ILE A 174 16.68 -22.22 -17.67
N GLY A 175 15.90 -21.48 -18.48
CA GLY A 175 15.24 -22.01 -19.68
C GLY A 175 14.19 -23.07 -19.39
N GLN A 176 13.65 -23.11 -18.17
CA GLN A 176 12.59 -24.04 -17.79
C GLN A 176 11.23 -23.39 -18.08
N THR A 177 10.36 -24.14 -18.75
CA THR A 177 8.96 -23.79 -18.94
C THR A 177 8.08 -24.76 -18.17
N ARG A 178 7.10 -24.22 -17.44
CA ARG A 178 6.06 -24.98 -16.74
C ARG A 178 4.70 -24.66 -17.35
N THR A 179 3.78 -25.61 -17.29
CA THR A 179 2.36 -25.38 -17.61
C THR A 179 1.66 -24.62 -16.48
N ASP A 180 0.51 -24.01 -16.76
CA ASP A 180 -0.29 -23.31 -15.76
C ASP A 180 -0.63 -24.23 -14.57
N GLU A 181 -1.04 -25.47 -14.82
CA GLU A 181 -1.29 -26.48 -13.76
C GLU A 181 -0.05 -26.79 -12.88
N GLN A 182 1.15 -26.75 -13.48
CA GLN A 182 2.40 -26.98 -12.73
C GLN A 182 2.73 -25.79 -11.83
N TYR A 183 2.46 -24.58 -12.30
CA TYR A 183 2.57 -23.36 -11.50
C TYR A 183 1.52 -23.35 -10.38
N GLU A 184 0.26 -23.66 -10.67
CA GLU A 184 -0.81 -23.76 -9.68
C GLU A 184 -0.45 -24.72 -8.54
N LYS A 185 0.02 -25.93 -8.85
CA LYS A 185 0.46 -26.89 -7.81
C LYS A 185 1.60 -26.37 -6.94
N ILE A 186 2.56 -25.66 -7.52
CA ILE A 186 3.67 -25.06 -6.76
C ILE A 186 3.12 -23.96 -5.85
N PHE A 187 2.21 -23.13 -6.35
CA PHE A 187 1.66 -22.00 -5.60
C PHE A 187 0.68 -22.44 -4.50
N GLU A 188 -0.10 -23.49 -4.71
CA GLU A 188 -0.92 -24.14 -3.67
C GLU A 188 -0.03 -24.64 -2.51
N GLN A 189 1.08 -25.30 -2.83
CA GLN A 189 2.00 -25.82 -1.80
C GLN A 189 2.71 -24.70 -1.01
N ILE A 190 3.03 -23.58 -1.66
CA ILE A 190 3.66 -22.42 -1.00
C ILE A 190 2.67 -21.68 -0.08
N THR A 191 1.39 -21.64 -0.46
CA THR A 191 0.34 -20.92 0.28
C THR A 191 -0.03 -21.62 1.61
N ILE A 192 0.22 -22.92 1.75
CA ILE A 192 -0.06 -23.69 2.98
C ILE A 192 0.98 -23.41 4.09
N VAL A 193 2.14 -22.83 3.76
CA VAL A 193 3.29 -22.71 4.67
C VAL A 193 3.51 -21.29 5.20
N SER A 194 2.65 -20.32 4.84
CA SER A 194 2.71 -18.91 5.27
C SER A 194 1.54 -18.50 6.14
#